data_AF-A0A6P1TUW0-F1
#
_entry.id   AF-A0A6P1TUW0-F1
#
_cell.length_a   1.000
_cell.length_b   1.000
_cell.length_c   1.000
_cell.angle_alpha   90.00
_cell.angle_beta   90.00
_cell.angle_gamma   90.00
#
_symmetry.space_group_name_H-M   'P 1'
#
loop_
_entity.id
_entity.type
_entity.pdbx_description
1 polymer ?
#
loop_
_entity_poly.entity_id
_entity_poly.type
_entity_poly.pdbx_seq_one_letter_code
_entity_poly.pdbx_strand_id
1 'polypeptide(L)'
;MVNNIDDIVKLAPFLEEDLLDYLAEKITEEVNISQISNLAPHLSEETLDKLVIKVVKTGTVRMKDLVGLAPFLSEETLDKVVMKALDNGNIEECTGLYPFLEEDTLHKLADKLVKKYGFNAIKGLAPFL
;
A
#
# COMPACT_ATOMS: atom_id res chain seq x y z
N MET A 1 8.11 -1.21 -28.64
CA MET A 1 8.56 -0.46 -27.44
C MET A 1 7.45 -0.67 -26.41
N VAL A 2 7.77 -1.29 -25.29
CA VAL A 2 6.81 -1.53 -24.20
C VAL A 2 6.54 -0.18 -23.58
N ASN A 3 5.40 0.42 -23.92
CA ASN A 3 5.06 1.80 -23.54
C ASN A 3 3.82 1.89 -22.65
N ASN A 4 3.25 0.74 -22.25
CA ASN A 4 2.11 0.67 -21.34
C ASN A 4 2.39 -0.38 -20.24
N ILE A 5 1.75 -0.18 -19.10
CA ILE A 5 1.92 -1.02 -17.92
C ILE A 5 1.43 -2.45 -18.12
N ASP A 6 0.42 -2.68 -18.97
CA ASP A 6 -0.12 -4.02 -19.21
C ASP A 6 0.90 -4.93 -19.91
N ASP A 7 1.70 -4.37 -20.81
CA ASP A 7 2.80 -5.08 -21.46
C ASP A 7 3.97 -5.31 -20.50
N ILE A 8 4.23 -4.37 -19.58
CA ILE A 8 5.20 -4.55 -18.49
C ILE A 8 4.77 -5.71 -17.58
N VAL A 9 3.50 -5.75 -17.17
CA VAL A 9 2.92 -6.84 -16.34
C VAL A 9 3.12 -8.21 -17.00
N LYS A 10 2.88 -8.33 -18.31
CA LYS A 10 3.06 -9.61 -19.03
C LYS A 10 4.52 -10.06 -19.09
N LEU A 11 5.45 -9.12 -19.07
CA LEU A 11 6.88 -9.39 -19.21
C LEU A 11 7.59 -9.51 -17.86
N ALA A 12 7.00 -9.03 -16.76
CA ALA A 12 7.62 -8.97 -15.44
C ALA A 12 8.30 -10.28 -14.99
N PRO A 13 7.72 -11.49 -15.18
CA PRO A 13 8.38 -12.74 -14.79
C PRO A 13 9.67 -13.08 -15.57
N PHE A 14 9.94 -12.38 -16.67
CA PHE A 14 11.06 -12.64 -17.59
C PHE A 14 12.09 -11.51 -17.63
N LEU A 15 11.85 -10.42 -16.89
CA LEU A 15 12.75 -9.26 -16.84
C LEU A 15 13.52 -9.27 -15.52
N GLU A 16 14.76 -8.79 -15.57
CA GLU A 16 15.55 -8.49 -14.38
C GLU A 16 14.87 -7.37 -13.58
N GLU A 17 14.95 -7.43 -12.24
CA GLU A 17 14.32 -6.48 -11.32
C GLU A 17 14.73 -5.02 -11.63
N ASP A 18 16.03 -4.74 -11.77
CA ASP A 18 16.54 -3.39 -12.11
C ASP A 18 15.95 -2.83 -13.41
N LEU A 19 15.75 -3.68 -14.41
CA LEU A 19 15.14 -3.27 -15.68
C LEU A 19 13.64 -3.04 -15.53
N LEU A 20 12.96 -3.90 -14.76
CA LEU A 20 11.53 -3.75 -14.50
C LEU A 20 11.25 -2.47 -13.71
N ASP A 21 12.07 -2.19 -12.71
CA ASP A 21 12.04 -0.95 -11.93
C ASP A 21 12.22 0.28 -12.82
N TYR A 22 13.25 0.26 -13.67
CA TYR A 22 13.48 1.33 -14.65
C TYR A 22 12.25 1.53 -15.55
N LEU A 23 11.64 0.47 -16.06
CA LEU A 23 10.44 0.56 -16.90
C LEU A 23 9.25 1.12 -16.12
N ALA A 24 9.04 0.66 -14.88
CA ALA A 24 7.96 1.09 -14.01
C ALA A 24 8.06 2.59 -13.65
N GLU A 25 9.26 3.09 -13.37
CA GLU A 25 9.51 4.51 -13.11
C GLU A 25 9.27 5.40 -14.34
N LYS A 26 9.34 4.85 -15.56
CA LYS A 26 9.07 5.58 -16.82
C LYS A 26 7.60 5.59 -17.22
N ILE A 27 6.71 4.91 -16.49
CA ILE A 27 5.27 4.90 -16.77
C ILE A 27 4.68 6.28 -16.49
N THR A 28 4.19 6.93 -17.54
CA THR A 28 3.57 8.26 -17.47
C THR A 28 2.04 8.19 -17.43
N GLU A 29 1.44 7.08 -17.85
CA GLU A 29 -0.01 6.88 -17.81
C GLU A 29 -0.55 6.69 -16.38
N GLU A 30 -1.86 6.77 -16.24
CA GLU A 30 -2.54 6.45 -15.00
C GLU A 30 -2.46 4.95 -14.73
N VAL A 31 -1.93 4.61 -13.56
CA VAL A 31 -1.79 3.24 -13.09
C VAL A 31 -2.85 2.97 -12.03
N ASN A 32 -3.48 1.80 -12.10
CA ASN A 32 -4.40 1.36 -11.07
C ASN A 32 -3.79 0.31 -10.13
N ILE A 33 -4.46 0.06 -9.01
CA ILE A 33 -3.92 -0.82 -7.97
C ILE A 33 -3.83 -2.30 -8.38
N SER A 34 -4.68 -2.74 -9.30
CA SER A 34 -4.62 -4.11 -9.82
C SER A 34 -3.37 -4.32 -10.65
N GLN A 35 -2.96 -3.33 -11.45
CA GLN A 35 -1.73 -3.39 -12.24
C GLN A 35 -0.50 -3.39 -11.32
N ILE A 36 -0.50 -2.55 -10.29
CA ILE A 36 0.56 -2.53 -9.26
C ILE A 36 0.67 -3.90 -8.56
N SER A 37 -0.47 -4.49 -8.20
CA SER A 37 -0.51 -5.82 -7.55
C SER A 37 0.10 -6.93 -8.39
N ASN A 38 -0.04 -6.86 -9.72
CA ASN A 38 0.58 -7.84 -10.62
C ASN A 38 2.09 -7.64 -10.77
N LEU A 39 2.61 -6.45 -10.49
CA LEU A 39 4.05 -6.15 -10.54
C LEU A 39 4.75 -6.37 -9.19
N ALA A 40 4.01 -6.36 -8.08
CA ALA A 40 4.56 -6.40 -6.73
C ALA A 40 5.59 -7.53 -6.45
N PRO A 41 5.40 -8.77 -6.92
CA PRO A 41 6.39 -9.83 -6.68
C PRO A 41 7.70 -9.68 -7.47
N HIS A 42 7.78 -8.69 -8.37
CA HIS A 42 8.85 -8.54 -9.35
C HIS A 42 9.58 -7.19 -9.25
N LEU A 43 8.99 -6.19 -8.59
CA LEU A 43 9.56 -4.87 -8.38
C LEU A 43 10.31 -4.81 -7.05
N SER A 44 11.27 -3.89 -6.96
CA SER A 44 11.82 -3.54 -5.66
C SER A 44 10.77 -2.87 -4.76
N GLU A 45 10.95 -3.01 -3.45
CA GLU A 45 10.12 -2.34 -2.44
C GLU A 45 10.08 -0.81 -2.66
N GLU A 46 11.22 -0.19 -2.99
CA GLU A 46 11.32 1.25 -3.22
C GLU A 46 10.45 1.70 -4.43
N THR A 47 10.52 0.95 -5.53
CA THR A 47 9.73 1.27 -6.73
C THR A 47 8.24 1.03 -6.47
N LEU A 48 7.90 -0.07 -5.79
CA LEU A 48 6.51 -0.38 -5.46
C LEU A 48 5.90 0.68 -4.53
N ASP A 49 6.64 1.11 -3.52
CA ASP A 49 6.27 2.19 -2.60
C ASP A 49 5.94 3.49 -3.34
N LYS A 50 6.81 3.91 -4.27
CA LYS A 50 6.58 5.11 -5.11
C LYS A 50 5.28 5.00 -5.90
N LEU A 51 5.01 3.84 -6.50
CA LEU A 51 3.77 3.60 -7.25
C LEU A 51 2.53 3.66 -6.36
N VAL A 52 2.56 2.99 -5.20
CA VAL A 52 1.45 2.99 -4.25
C VAL A 52 1.17 4.39 -3.72
N ILE A 53 2.21 5.14 -3.32
CA ILE A 53 2.06 6.52 -2.86
C ILE A 53 1.45 7.40 -3.96
N LYS A 54 1.85 7.22 -5.24
CA LYS A 54 1.31 7.97 -6.38
C LYS A 54 -0.20 7.72 -6.53
N VAL A 55 -0.66 6.47 -6.49
CA VAL A 55 -2.08 6.15 -6.66
C VAL A 55 -2.92 6.48 -5.43
N VAL A 56 -2.37 6.35 -4.21
CA VAL A 56 -3.08 6.75 -2.98
C VAL A 56 -3.27 8.27 -2.91
N LYS A 57 -2.39 9.06 -3.54
CA LYS A 57 -2.53 10.52 -3.62
C LYS A 57 -3.68 10.96 -4.52
N THR A 58 -4.10 10.18 -5.51
CA THR A 58 -5.25 10.54 -6.37
C THR A 58 -6.59 10.42 -5.65
N GLY A 59 -6.64 9.64 -4.55
CA GLY A 59 -7.85 9.45 -3.73
C GLY A 59 -8.88 8.50 -4.33
N THR A 60 -8.58 7.82 -5.44
CA THR A 60 -9.50 6.89 -6.11
C THR A 60 -9.34 5.44 -5.65
N VAL A 61 -8.32 5.15 -4.85
CA VAL A 61 -7.97 3.80 -4.38
C VAL A 61 -8.73 3.49 -3.08
N ARG A 62 -9.35 2.31 -3.02
CA ARG A 62 -9.91 1.77 -1.77
C ARG A 62 -8.80 1.11 -0.97
N MET A 63 -8.76 1.34 0.34
CA MET A 63 -7.64 0.87 1.16
C MET A 63 -7.61 -0.66 1.26
N LYS A 64 -8.78 -1.31 1.17
CA LYS A 64 -8.86 -2.78 1.13
C LYS A 64 -8.13 -3.41 -0.05
N ASP A 65 -8.00 -2.67 -1.16
CA ASP A 65 -7.32 -3.16 -2.36
C ASP A 65 -5.78 -3.12 -2.18
N LEU A 66 -5.28 -2.45 -1.13
CA LEU A 66 -3.85 -2.42 -0.75
C LEU A 66 -3.42 -3.61 0.10
N VAL A 67 -4.36 -4.38 0.69
CA VAL A 67 -4.03 -5.48 1.60
C VAL A 67 -3.17 -6.55 0.92
N GLY A 68 -3.42 -6.82 -0.37
CA GLY A 68 -2.62 -7.77 -1.15
C GLY A 68 -1.18 -7.30 -1.42
N LEU A 69 -0.90 -6.01 -1.26
CA LEU A 69 0.43 -5.42 -1.45
C LEU A 69 1.25 -5.37 -0.17
N ALA A 70 0.63 -5.56 1.01
CA ALA A 70 1.29 -5.36 2.30
C ALA A 70 2.60 -6.15 2.47
N PRO A 71 2.72 -7.42 2.01
CA PRO A 71 3.98 -8.16 2.12
C PRO A 71 5.15 -7.62 1.27
N PHE A 72 4.88 -6.68 0.37
CA PHE A 72 5.85 -6.16 -0.60
C PHE A 72 6.16 -4.66 -0.39
N LEU A 73 5.46 -4.00 0.53
CA LEU A 73 5.61 -2.57 0.80
C LEU A 73 6.41 -2.36 2.08
N SER A 74 7.10 -1.23 2.17
CA SER A 74 7.75 -0.86 3.42
C SER A 74 6.73 -0.54 4.52
N GLU A 75 7.12 -0.78 5.77
CA GLU A 75 6.33 -0.39 6.94
C GLU A 75 6.05 1.12 6.92
N GLU A 76 7.02 1.95 6.50
CA GLU A 76 6.87 3.40 6.36
C GLU A 76 5.73 3.78 5.38
N THR A 77 5.63 3.07 4.25
CA THR A 77 4.56 3.31 3.27
C THR A 77 3.20 2.87 3.81
N LEU A 78 3.14 1.71 4.47
CA LEU A 78 1.92 1.20 5.07
C LEU A 78 1.41 2.10 6.21
N ASP A 79 2.32 2.60 7.05
CA ASP A 79 2.04 3.54 8.12
C ASP A 79 1.40 4.82 7.58
N LYS A 80 2.00 5.41 6.53
CA LYS A 80 1.45 6.61 5.87
C LYS A 80 0.05 6.36 5.30
N VAL A 81 -0.15 5.21 4.66
CA VAL A 81 -1.44 4.81 4.10
C VAL A 81 -2.50 4.71 5.19
N VAL A 82 -2.21 3.99 6.27
CA VAL A 82 -3.16 3.76 7.37
C VAL A 82 -3.49 5.05 8.11
N MET A 83 -2.49 5.90 8.36
CA MET A 83 -2.71 7.20 9.00
C MET A 83 -3.56 8.12 8.12
N LYS A 84 -3.35 8.11 6.79
CA LYS A 84 -4.20 8.83 5.85
C LYS A 84 -5.63 8.28 5.82
N ALA A 85 -5.81 6.95 5.89
CA ALA A 85 -7.12 6.33 5.95
C ALA A 85 -7.88 6.71 7.23
N LEU A 86 -7.19 6.79 8.36
CA LEU A 86 -7.76 7.27 9.62
C LEU A 86 -8.27 8.71 9.51
N ASP A 87 -7.46 9.60 8.93
CA ASP A 87 -7.84 11.01 8.75
C ASP A 87 -9.03 11.17 7.78
N ASN A 88 -9.11 10.30 6.77
CA ASN A 88 -10.22 10.26 5.80
C ASN A 88 -11.47 9.52 6.30
N GLY A 89 -11.41 8.85 7.45
CA GLY A 89 -12.53 8.10 8.02
C GLY A 89 -12.76 6.72 7.40
N ASN A 90 -11.75 6.14 6.73
CA ASN A 90 -11.83 4.85 6.04
C ASN A 90 -11.00 3.76 6.76
N ILE A 91 -10.80 3.89 8.07
CA ILE A 91 -9.87 3.05 8.83
C ILE A 91 -10.32 1.58 8.90
N GLU A 92 -11.62 1.31 8.81
CA GLU A 92 -12.15 -0.06 8.77
C GLU A 92 -11.69 -0.85 7.56
N GLU A 93 -11.27 -0.20 6.47
CA GLU A 93 -10.74 -0.87 5.28
C GLU A 93 -9.27 -1.31 5.46
N CYS A 94 -8.60 -0.85 6.52
CA CYS A 94 -7.16 -1.08 6.75
C CYS A 94 -6.84 -2.22 7.72
N THR A 95 -7.82 -2.96 8.23
CA THR A 95 -7.56 -4.00 9.26
C THR A 95 -6.58 -5.07 8.79
N GLY A 96 -6.56 -5.37 7.49
CA GLY A 96 -5.60 -6.32 6.90
C GLY A 96 -4.16 -5.81 6.83
N LEU A 97 -3.94 -4.51 7.07
CA LEU A 97 -2.61 -3.89 7.07
C LEU A 97 -1.95 -3.89 8.45
N TYR A 98 -2.72 -4.03 9.54
CA TYR A 98 -2.20 -3.96 10.91
C TYR A 98 -1.04 -4.92 11.23
N PRO A 99 -0.98 -6.16 10.72
CA PRO A 99 0.16 -7.05 10.96
C PRO A 99 1.51 -6.54 10.39
N PHE A 100 1.49 -5.51 9.55
CA PHE A 100 2.63 -5.02 8.78
C PHE A 100 3.01 -3.57 9.14
N LEU A 101 2.40 -3.00 10.19
CA LEU A 101 2.69 -1.63 10.62
C LEU A 101 3.79 -1.61 11.67
N GLU A 102 4.50 -0.49 11.76
CA GLU A 102 5.42 -0.25 12.86
C GLU A 102 4.65 -0.26 14.19
N GLU A 103 5.27 -0.80 15.24
CA GLU A 103 4.70 -0.82 16.61
C GLU A 103 4.25 0.58 17.05
N ASP A 104 5.09 1.57 16.75
CA ASP A 104 4.88 2.99 17.04
C ASP A 104 3.59 3.52 16.38
N THR A 105 3.28 3.06 15.16
CA THR A 105 2.08 3.43 14.42
C THR A 105 0.86 2.70 14.94
N LEU A 106 0.98 1.43 15.34
CA LEU A 106 -0.09 0.69 16.01
C LEU A 106 -0.53 1.38 17.30
N HIS A 107 0.42 1.78 18.16
CA HIS A 107 0.11 2.51 19.40
C HIS A 107 -0.54 3.87 19.12
N LYS A 108 -0.01 4.65 18.15
CA LYS A 108 -0.60 5.94 17.75
C LYS A 108 -2.02 5.77 17.21
N LEU A 109 -2.27 4.72 16.42
CA LEU A 109 -3.59 4.40 15.89
C LEU A 109 -4.56 4.02 17.01
N ALA A 110 -4.13 3.16 17.95
CA ALA A 110 -4.93 2.75 19.09
C ALA A 110 -5.37 3.96 19.92
N ASP A 111 -4.42 4.82 20.26
CA ASP A 111 -4.65 6.06 21.00
C ASP A 111 -5.72 6.94 20.35
N LYS A 112 -5.61 7.14 19.03
CA LYS A 112 -6.54 7.98 18.27
C LYS A 112 -7.93 7.35 18.20
N LEU A 113 -8.02 6.04 17.97
CA LEU A 113 -9.29 5.32 17.90
C LEU A 113 -10.01 5.33 19.25
N VAL A 114 -9.30 5.06 20.35
CA VAL A 114 -9.88 5.10 21.70
C VAL A 114 -10.38 6.50 22.05
N LYS A 115 -9.57 7.54 21.77
CA LYS A 115 -9.97 8.94 22.04
C LYS A 115 -11.22 9.35 21.27
N LYS A 116 -11.41 8.85 20.04
CA LYS A 116 -12.51 9.26 19.15
C LYS A 116 -13.77 8.40 19.29
N TYR A 117 -13.61 7.09 19.50
CA TYR A 117 -14.70 6.10 19.40
C TYR A 117 -14.79 5.15 20.60
N GLY A 118 -13.91 5.29 21.59
CA GLY A 118 -13.85 4.44 22.78
C GLY A 118 -13.12 3.12 22.58
N PHE A 119 -12.97 2.35 23.67
CA PHE A 119 -12.13 1.14 23.71
C PHE A 119 -12.57 0.04 22.73
N ASN A 120 -13.87 -0.03 22.38
CA ASN A 120 -14.37 -1.03 21.44
C ASN A 120 -13.82 -0.84 20.01
N ALA A 121 -13.32 0.35 19.67
CA ALA A 121 -12.83 0.67 18.33
C ALA A 121 -11.50 0.00 17.99
N ILE A 122 -10.74 -0.48 18.98
CA ILE A 122 -9.44 -1.14 18.76
C ILE A 122 -9.54 -2.67 18.72
N LYS A 123 -10.74 -3.25 18.67
CA LYS A 123 -10.92 -4.72 18.69
C LYS A 123 -10.14 -5.44 17.58
N GLY A 124 -10.10 -4.85 16.37
CA GLY A 124 -9.34 -5.41 15.25
C GLY A 124 -7.83 -5.17 15.34
N LEU A 125 -7.41 -4.17 16.11
CA LEU A 125 -6.01 -3.78 16.31
C LEU A 125 -5.37 -4.52 17.50
N ALA A 126 -6.18 -4.91 18.49
CA ALA A 126 -5.74 -5.51 19.75
C ALA A 126 -4.79 -6.72 19.64
N PRO A 127 -4.89 -7.61 18.62
CA PRO A 127 -3.93 -8.72 18.47
C PRO A 127 -2.50 -8.28 18.14
N PHE A 128 -2.29 -7.01 17.75
CA PHE A 128 -1.03 -6.47 17.26
C PHE A 128 -0.40 -5.44 18.22
N LEU A 129 -1.09 -5.10 19.32
CA LEU A 129 -0.61 -4.24 20.40
C LEU A 129 -0.01 -5.09 21.54
#